data_AF-A0A519JRS3-F1
#
_entry.id   AF-A0A519JRS3-F1
#
_cell.length_a   1.000
_cell.length_b   1.000
_cell.length_c   1.000
_cell.angle_alpha   90.00
_cell.angle_beta   90.00
_cell.angle_gamma   90.00
#
_symmetry.space_group_name_H-M   'P 1'
#
loop_
_entity.id
_entity.type
_entity.pdbx_description
1 polymer ?
#
loop_
_entity_poly.entity_id
_entity_poly.type
_entity_poly.pdbx_seq_one_letter_code
_entity_poly.pdbx_strand_id
1 'polypeptide(L)'
;MHYSANPDSLNTTHENTRIKLGEQIFGSQREIDSIQKFGKPDEKMSSLEYWFASRCIAVSEHNSITEIKEKFKESMIHNFPKVLFIYMPLFAFVLWLFNNKKRWFYFDHGIFTLHYFSFLLLGCLIFRLFAAIKDLLAENIIINMIYVLLDLAICGYMFYYFFPAHHRFYGGTRTATILKGLCMLVLNSFFAGIIMLLFMIYTFINIK
;
A
#
# COMPACT_ATOMS: atom_id res chain seq x y z
N MET A 1 -23.07 -56.82 3.15
CA MET A 1 -22.13 -55.84 3.72
C MET A 1 -22.31 -54.54 2.97
N HIS A 2 -23.13 -53.65 3.53
CA HIS A 2 -23.51 -52.39 2.90
C HIS A 2 -22.35 -51.39 2.98
N TYR A 3 -21.98 -50.86 1.81
CA TYR A 3 -21.10 -49.72 1.62
C TYR A 3 -21.87 -48.46 2.03
N SER A 4 -21.59 -47.90 3.21
CA SER A 4 -22.09 -46.58 3.59
C SER A 4 -21.08 -45.52 3.16
N ALA A 5 -21.32 -44.90 2.01
CA ALA A 5 -20.67 -43.66 1.64
C ALA A 5 -21.12 -42.58 2.63
N ASN A 6 -20.16 -42.02 3.36
CA ASN A 6 -20.34 -40.90 4.28
C ASN A 6 -20.78 -39.66 3.47
N PRO A 7 -21.98 -39.09 3.70
CA PRO A 7 -22.48 -37.94 2.95
C PRO A 7 -21.79 -36.60 3.31
N ASP A 8 -20.85 -36.59 4.25
CA ASP A 8 -20.23 -35.36 4.77
C ASP A 8 -19.04 -34.82 3.94
N SER A 9 -18.69 -35.42 2.80
CA SER A 9 -17.53 -35.00 2.00
C SER A 9 -17.79 -33.89 0.96
N LEU A 10 -19.03 -33.37 0.88
CA LEU A 10 -19.42 -32.37 -0.13
C LEU A 10 -19.58 -30.93 0.39
N ASN A 11 -19.35 -30.66 1.68
CA ASN A 11 -19.73 -29.38 2.29
C ASN A 11 -18.58 -28.47 2.76
N THR A 12 -17.33 -28.82 2.48
CA THR A 12 -16.16 -28.08 3.01
C THR A 12 -15.68 -26.93 2.13
N THR A 13 -16.27 -26.70 0.95
CA THR A 13 -15.80 -25.69 -0.01
C THR A 13 -16.46 -24.31 0.13
N HIS A 14 -17.61 -24.20 0.80
CA HIS A 14 -18.41 -22.96 0.86
C HIS A 14 -18.36 -22.20 2.20
N GLU A 15 -17.66 -22.72 3.21
CA GLU A 15 -17.71 -22.14 4.56
C GLU A 15 -16.76 -20.93 4.76
N ASN A 16 -15.85 -20.68 3.81
CA ASN A 16 -14.74 -19.72 3.97
C ASN A 16 -15.00 -18.28 3.50
N THR A 17 -16.19 -17.93 3.01
CA THR A 17 -16.46 -16.60 2.41
C THR A 17 -17.47 -15.78 3.20
N ARG A 18 -17.40 -15.85 4.52
CA ARG A 18 -18.28 -15.07 5.41
C ARG A 18 -17.62 -13.73 5.76
N ILE A 19 -18.07 -12.65 5.12
CA ILE A 19 -17.56 -11.29 5.35
C ILE A 19 -18.42 -10.64 6.43
N LYS A 20 -17.80 -10.26 7.54
CA LYS A 20 -18.48 -9.55 8.64
C LYS A 20 -18.45 -8.04 8.38
N LEU A 21 -19.61 -7.43 8.14
CA LEU A 21 -19.80 -5.98 8.11
C LEU A 21 -20.71 -5.58 9.27
N GLY A 22 -20.15 -4.92 10.29
CA GLY A 22 -20.89 -4.60 11.52
C GLY A 22 -21.25 -5.87 12.32
N GLU A 23 -22.53 -6.03 12.69
CA GLU A 23 -23.05 -7.23 13.35
C GLU A 23 -23.46 -8.35 12.40
N GLN A 24 -23.53 -8.07 11.09
CA GLN A 24 -24.05 -9.03 10.10
C GLN A 24 -22.93 -9.73 9.33
N ILE A 25 -23.16 -11.01 9.03
CA ILE A 25 -22.23 -11.89 8.33
C ILE A 25 -22.86 -12.22 6.97
N PHE A 26 -22.19 -11.83 5.89
CA PHE A 26 -22.68 -12.04 4.53
C PHE A 26 -21.82 -13.09 3.82
N GLY A 27 -22.47 -14.10 3.24
CA GLY A 27 -21.81 -15.22 2.55
C GLY A 27 -21.91 -15.16 1.02
N SER A 28 -22.81 -14.36 0.46
CA SER A 28 -23.01 -14.31 -1.01
C SER A 28 -23.65 -13.02 -1.51
N GLN A 29 -23.47 -12.71 -2.80
CA GLN A 29 -24.02 -11.51 -3.43
C GLN A 29 -25.56 -11.44 -3.30
N ARG A 30 -26.23 -12.60 -3.34
CA ARG A 30 -27.70 -12.71 -3.16
C ARG A 30 -28.17 -12.27 -1.79
N GLU A 31 -27.35 -12.47 -0.75
CA GLU A 31 -27.70 -12.12 0.63
C GLU A 31 -27.68 -10.60 0.84
N ILE A 32 -26.64 -9.92 0.33
CA ILE A 32 -26.55 -8.45 0.32
C ILE A 32 -27.68 -7.84 -0.51
N ASP A 33 -27.96 -8.40 -1.70
CA ASP A 33 -29.02 -7.89 -2.58
C ASP A 33 -30.43 -8.07 -1.98
N SER A 34 -30.64 -9.12 -1.18
CA SER A 34 -31.91 -9.36 -0.48
C SER A 34 -32.15 -8.31 0.61
N ILE A 35 -31.13 -8.02 1.43
CA ILE A 35 -31.23 -7.04 2.53
C ILE A 35 -31.38 -5.62 1.96
N GLN A 36 -30.70 -5.30 0.86
CA GLN A 36 -30.83 -3.99 0.23
C GLN A 36 -32.23 -3.76 -0.39
N LYS A 37 -32.84 -4.81 -0.97
CA LYS A 37 -34.16 -4.71 -1.62
C LYS A 37 -35.34 -4.87 -0.67
N PHE A 38 -35.25 -5.76 0.32
CA PHE A 38 -36.37 -6.17 1.17
C PHE A 38 -36.18 -5.85 2.66
N GLY A 39 -35.01 -5.37 3.07
CA GLY A 39 -34.71 -5.01 4.46
C GLY A 39 -35.44 -3.74 4.92
N LYS A 40 -35.60 -3.62 6.25
CA LYS A 40 -36.16 -2.41 6.88
C LYS A 40 -35.27 -1.19 6.60
N PRO A 41 -35.79 0.06 6.66
CA PRO A 41 -34.99 1.27 6.45
C PRO A 41 -33.73 1.32 7.32
N ASP A 42 -33.82 0.80 8.54
CA ASP A 42 -32.74 0.79 9.54
C ASP A 42 -31.72 -0.34 9.32
N GLU A 43 -32.06 -1.34 8.48
CA GLU A 43 -31.21 -2.47 8.11
C GLU A 43 -30.56 -2.27 6.72
N LYS A 44 -30.98 -1.22 5.99
CA LYS A 44 -30.40 -0.89 4.69
C LYS A 44 -29.00 -0.30 4.89
N MET A 45 -28.06 -0.83 4.13
CA MET A 45 -26.70 -0.32 4.09
C MET A 45 -26.66 1.02 3.35
N SER A 46 -25.74 1.91 3.74
CA SER A 46 -25.48 3.11 2.94
C SER A 46 -24.98 2.72 1.55
N SER A 47 -25.16 3.59 0.56
CA SER A 47 -24.74 3.31 -0.82
C SER A 47 -23.25 2.96 -0.93
N LEU A 48 -22.40 3.50 -0.05
CA LEU A 48 -20.97 3.17 0.01
C LEU A 48 -20.72 1.80 0.60
N GLU A 49 -21.39 1.46 1.71
CA GLU A 49 -21.26 0.16 2.37
C GLU A 49 -21.74 -0.97 1.46
N TYR A 50 -22.87 -0.80 0.79
CA TYR A 50 -23.38 -1.76 -0.20
C TYR A 50 -22.38 -1.96 -1.36
N TRP A 51 -21.83 -0.86 -1.89
CA TRP A 51 -20.85 -0.93 -2.98
C TRP A 51 -19.56 -1.64 -2.56
N PHE A 52 -19.03 -1.33 -1.36
CA PHE A 52 -17.84 -1.99 -0.83
C PHE A 52 -18.09 -3.48 -0.56
N ALA A 53 -19.21 -3.81 0.09
CA ALA A 53 -19.55 -5.19 0.42
C ALA A 53 -19.75 -6.04 -0.84
N SER A 54 -20.45 -5.51 -1.85
CA SER A 54 -20.60 -6.17 -3.16
C SER A 54 -19.25 -6.41 -3.84
N ARG A 55 -18.30 -5.46 -3.73
CA ARG A 55 -16.96 -5.64 -4.32
C ARG A 55 -16.13 -6.66 -3.57
N CYS A 56 -16.18 -6.68 -2.23
CA CYS A 56 -15.47 -7.67 -1.44
C CYS A 56 -15.97 -9.10 -1.73
N ILE A 57 -17.29 -9.29 -1.86
CA ILE A 57 -17.86 -10.59 -2.24
C ILE A 57 -17.45 -10.97 -3.66
N ALA A 58 -17.58 -10.07 -4.64
CA ALA A 58 -17.21 -10.36 -6.03
C ALA A 58 -15.73 -10.78 -6.18
N VAL A 59 -14.81 -10.15 -5.45
CA VAL A 59 -13.39 -10.53 -5.45
C VAL A 59 -13.18 -11.89 -4.79
N SER A 60 -13.91 -12.18 -3.71
CA SER A 60 -13.75 -13.43 -2.94
C SER A 60 -14.51 -14.62 -3.53
N GLU A 61 -15.47 -14.40 -4.42
CA GLU A 61 -16.23 -15.46 -5.10
C GLU A 61 -15.37 -16.17 -6.17
N HIS A 62 -14.43 -15.45 -6.77
CA HIS A 62 -13.57 -15.95 -7.84
C HIS A 62 -12.14 -16.25 -7.42
N ASN A 63 -11.70 -15.82 -6.23
CA ASN A 63 -10.32 -15.96 -5.79
C ASN A 63 -10.23 -16.47 -4.35
N SER A 64 -9.27 -17.35 -4.09
CA SER A 64 -8.90 -17.72 -2.72
C SER A 64 -8.21 -16.55 -1.99
N ILE A 65 -8.27 -16.51 -0.66
CA ILE A 65 -7.61 -15.46 0.14
C ILE A 65 -6.10 -15.38 -0.16
N THR A 66 -5.46 -16.52 -0.41
CA THR A 66 -4.04 -16.62 -0.80
C THR A 66 -3.78 -15.98 -2.16
N GLU A 67 -4.61 -16.28 -3.15
CA GLU A 67 -4.48 -15.72 -4.50
C GLU A 67 -4.74 -14.20 -4.52
N ILE A 68 -5.72 -13.71 -3.76
CA ILE A 68 -5.97 -12.27 -3.59
C ILE A 68 -4.72 -11.58 -3.03
N LYS A 69 -4.09 -12.16 -2.00
CA LYS A 69 -2.88 -11.60 -1.39
C LYS A 69 -1.71 -11.54 -2.38
N GLU A 70 -1.52 -12.58 -3.17
CA GLU A 70 -0.45 -12.65 -4.18
C GLU A 70 -0.68 -11.62 -5.29
N LYS A 71 -1.87 -11.62 -5.91
CA LYS A 71 -2.24 -10.64 -6.95
C LYS A 71 -2.16 -9.20 -6.44
N PHE A 72 -2.60 -8.96 -5.20
CA PHE A 72 -2.49 -7.66 -4.56
C PHE A 72 -1.03 -7.23 -4.39
N LYS A 73 -0.19 -8.10 -3.82
CA LYS A 73 1.24 -7.80 -3.60
C LYS A 73 1.96 -7.53 -4.92
N GLU A 74 1.70 -8.33 -5.94
CA GLU A 74 2.30 -8.16 -7.27
C GLU A 74 1.89 -6.81 -7.89
N SER A 75 0.60 -6.49 -7.88
CA SER A 75 0.09 -5.22 -8.40
C SER A 75 0.63 -4.01 -7.62
N MET A 76 0.75 -4.12 -6.28
CA MET A 76 1.37 -3.09 -5.44
C MET A 76 2.82 -2.82 -5.88
N ILE A 77 3.65 -3.87 -5.95
CA ILE A 77 5.07 -3.72 -6.30
C ILE A 77 5.23 -3.16 -7.72
N HIS A 78 4.41 -3.62 -8.67
CA HIS A 78 4.52 -3.20 -10.06
C HIS A 78 4.10 -1.73 -10.29
N ASN A 79 3.10 -1.26 -9.54
CA ASN A 79 2.58 0.09 -9.70
C ASN A 79 3.15 1.09 -8.68
N PHE A 80 3.86 0.64 -7.64
CA PHE A 80 4.48 1.50 -6.64
C PHE A 80 5.34 2.63 -7.26
N PRO A 81 6.21 2.39 -8.26
CA PRO A 81 6.94 3.48 -8.92
C PRO A 81 6.02 4.54 -9.54
N LYS A 82 4.92 4.11 -10.18
CA LYS A 82 3.96 5.02 -10.82
C LYS A 82 3.27 5.92 -9.80
N VAL A 83 2.89 5.35 -8.65
CA VAL A 83 2.29 6.10 -7.53
C VAL A 83 3.29 7.12 -6.97
N LEU A 84 4.57 6.73 -6.85
CA LEU A 84 5.65 7.63 -6.45
C LEU A 84 5.77 8.84 -7.39
N PHE A 85 5.66 8.62 -8.71
CA PHE A 85 5.67 9.70 -9.70
C PHE A 85 4.45 10.62 -9.57
N ILE A 86 3.25 10.07 -9.36
CA ILE A 86 2.04 10.86 -9.13
C ILE A 86 2.15 11.71 -7.86
N TYR A 87 2.82 11.18 -6.83
CA TYR A 87 3.02 11.87 -5.56
C TYR A 87 4.06 13.00 -5.63
N MET A 88 5.00 12.93 -6.57
CA MET A 88 6.13 13.87 -6.70
C MET A 88 5.71 15.37 -6.74
N PRO A 89 4.72 15.79 -7.54
CA PRO A 89 4.29 17.19 -7.56
C PRO A 89 3.67 17.65 -6.24
N LEU A 90 2.94 16.77 -5.56
CA LEU A 90 2.35 17.06 -4.25
C LEU A 90 3.45 17.24 -3.20
N PHE A 91 4.48 16.40 -3.23
CA PHE A 91 5.62 16.52 -2.32
C PHE A 91 6.37 17.84 -2.50
N ALA A 92 6.66 18.20 -3.77
CA ALA A 92 7.28 19.48 -4.10
C ALA A 92 6.42 20.67 -3.65
N PHE A 93 5.10 20.55 -3.77
CA PHE A 93 4.15 21.57 -3.33
C PHE A 93 4.18 21.78 -1.81
N VAL A 94 4.23 20.70 -1.02
CA VAL A 94 4.37 20.79 0.44
C VAL A 94 5.69 21.47 0.83
N LEU A 95 6.80 21.10 0.16
CA LEU A 95 8.09 21.76 0.38
C LEU A 95 8.04 23.25 0.05
N TRP A 96 7.40 23.63 -1.05
CA TRP A 96 7.23 25.01 -1.46
C TRP A 96 6.39 25.82 -0.46
N LEU A 97 5.35 25.22 0.14
CA LEU A 97 4.49 25.90 1.10
C LEU A 97 5.24 26.28 2.39
N PHE A 98 6.17 25.44 2.85
CA PHE A 98 6.93 25.64 4.09
C PHE A 98 8.26 26.38 3.89
N ASN A 99 8.69 26.60 2.65
CA ASN A 99 9.90 27.34 2.33
C ASN A 99 9.58 28.76 1.85
N ASN A 100 10.57 29.64 1.96
CA ASN A 100 10.37 31.05 1.64
C ASN A 100 10.21 31.24 0.11
N LYS A 101 8.97 31.51 -0.32
CA LYS A 101 8.56 31.72 -1.71
C LYS A 101 9.29 32.87 -2.42
N LYS A 102 9.94 33.78 -1.67
CA LYS A 102 10.74 34.87 -2.23
C LYS A 102 12.15 34.45 -2.66
N ARG A 103 12.66 33.33 -2.12
CA ARG A 103 14.03 32.86 -2.39
C ARG A 103 14.06 31.64 -3.31
N TRP A 104 13.01 30.84 -3.29
CA TRP A 104 12.94 29.57 -4.03
C TRP A 104 11.63 29.51 -4.82
N PHE A 105 11.74 29.22 -6.10
CA PHE A 105 10.58 28.97 -6.95
C PHE A 105 10.11 27.53 -6.78
N TYR A 106 8.84 27.26 -7.11
CA TYR A 106 8.29 25.89 -7.09
C TYR A 106 9.17 24.90 -7.88
N PHE A 107 9.77 25.36 -8.98
CA PHE A 107 10.68 24.57 -9.81
C PHE A 107 11.90 24.04 -9.04
N ASP A 108 12.49 24.82 -8.14
CA ASP A 108 13.63 24.40 -7.31
C ASP A 108 13.24 23.24 -6.39
N HIS A 109 12.06 23.33 -5.78
CA HIS A 109 11.50 22.25 -4.96
C HIS A 109 11.18 21.00 -5.79
N GLY A 110 10.72 21.19 -7.03
CA GLY A 110 10.51 20.12 -7.99
C GLY A 110 11.79 19.35 -8.32
N ILE A 111 12.90 20.05 -8.61
CA ILE A 111 14.21 19.44 -8.87
C ILE A 111 14.70 18.65 -7.64
N PHE A 112 14.62 19.25 -6.46
CA PHE A 112 15.00 18.57 -5.22
C PHE A 112 14.20 17.27 -5.01
N THR A 113 12.88 17.36 -5.22
CA THR A 113 11.99 16.20 -5.09
C THR A 113 12.34 15.12 -6.09
N LEU A 114 12.55 15.48 -7.35
CA LEU A 114 12.93 14.54 -8.41
C LEU A 114 14.23 13.83 -8.06
N HIS A 115 15.25 14.57 -7.60
CA HIS A 115 16.52 13.99 -7.16
C HIS A 115 16.33 13.00 -5.99
N TYR A 116 15.57 13.38 -4.97
CA TYR A 116 15.28 12.50 -3.83
C TYR A 116 14.51 11.24 -4.26
N PHE A 117 13.49 11.39 -5.10
CA PHE A 117 12.67 10.26 -5.57
C PHE A 117 13.43 9.36 -6.53
N SER A 118 14.33 9.89 -7.37
CA SER A 118 15.25 9.07 -8.18
C SER A 118 16.14 8.21 -7.30
N PHE A 119 16.63 8.75 -6.18
CA PHE A 119 17.39 7.98 -5.19
C PHE A 119 16.54 6.90 -4.49
N LEU A 120 15.28 7.19 -4.14
CA LEU A 120 14.35 6.18 -3.61
C LEU A 120 14.10 5.05 -4.61
N LEU A 121 13.84 5.39 -5.88
CA LEU A 121 13.65 4.41 -6.96
C LEU A 121 14.90 3.57 -7.20
N LEU A 122 16.08 4.17 -7.12
CA LEU A 122 17.35 3.44 -7.19
C LEU A 122 17.47 2.43 -6.05
N GLY A 123 17.13 2.81 -4.82
CA GLY A 123 17.16 1.85 -3.73
C GLY A 123 16.06 0.77 -3.87
N CYS A 124 14.87 1.08 -4.41
CA CYS A 124 13.88 0.05 -4.80
C CYS A 124 14.45 -0.93 -5.84
N LEU A 125 15.23 -0.45 -6.82
CA LEU A 125 15.91 -1.30 -7.78
C LEU A 125 16.92 -2.22 -7.09
N ILE A 126 17.70 -1.69 -6.14
CA ILE A 126 18.67 -2.46 -5.35
C ILE A 126 17.94 -3.53 -4.51
N PHE A 127 16.82 -3.19 -3.86
CA PHE A 127 15.97 -4.17 -3.15
C PHE A 127 15.54 -5.32 -4.06
N ARG A 128 15.07 -5.02 -5.28
CA ARG A 128 14.65 -6.04 -6.24
C ARG A 128 15.81 -6.90 -6.72
N LEU A 129 16.99 -6.30 -6.89
CA LEU A 129 18.21 -7.01 -7.24
C LEU A 129 18.61 -7.99 -6.13
N PHE A 130 18.61 -7.56 -4.87
CA PHE A 130 18.93 -8.42 -3.74
C PHE A 130 17.91 -9.54 -3.53
N ALA A 131 16.62 -9.26 -3.72
CA ALA A 131 15.60 -10.29 -3.72
C ALA A 131 15.86 -11.36 -4.81
N ALA A 132 16.19 -10.93 -6.04
CA ALA A 132 16.51 -11.85 -7.13
C ALA A 132 17.76 -12.69 -6.82
N ILE A 133 18.82 -12.08 -6.27
CA ILE A 133 20.04 -12.81 -5.88
C ILE A 133 19.71 -13.83 -4.78
N LYS A 134 18.94 -13.44 -3.75
CA LYS A 134 18.51 -14.35 -2.67
C LYS A 134 17.80 -15.58 -3.23
N ASP A 135 16.93 -15.41 -4.22
CA ASP A 135 16.17 -16.51 -4.82
C ASP A 135 17.05 -17.48 -5.65
N LEU A 136 18.26 -17.05 -6.06
CA LEU A 136 19.26 -17.93 -6.70
C LEU A 136 20.11 -18.71 -5.69
N LEU A 137 20.19 -18.28 -4.42
CA LEU A 137 20.98 -18.94 -3.40
C LEU A 137 20.14 -20.01 -2.67
N ALA A 138 20.82 -21.03 -2.15
CA ALA A 138 20.16 -22.05 -1.33
C ALA A 138 19.57 -21.44 -0.05
N GLU A 139 18.41 -21.94 0.38
CA GLU A 139 17.76 -21.50 1.61
C GLU A 139 18.65 -21.75 2.83
N ASN A 140 19.13 -20.67 3.44
CA ASN A 140 19.98 -20.72 4.62
C ASN A 140 19.58 -19.60 5.58
N ILE A 141 19.42 -19.93 6.85
CA ILE A 141 19.00 -19.01 7.91
C ILE A 141 19.94 -17.82 8.04
N ILE A 142 21.25 -18.05 7.98
CA ILE A 142 22.27 -17.00 8.09
C ILE A 142 22.17 -16.04 6.91
N ILE A 143 22.01 -16.58 5.71
CA ILE A 143 21.86 -15.79 4.48
C ILE A 143 20.58 -14.93 4.56
N ASN A 144 19.47 -15.50 5.00
CA ASN A 144 18.21 -14.76 5.19
C ASN A 144 18.36 -13.62 6.21
N MET A 145 19.05 -13.85 7.34
CA MET A 145 19.30 -12.78 8.33
C MET A 145 20.14 -11.63 7.74
N ILE A 146 21.16 -11.94 6.93
CA ILE A 146 21.99 -10.93 6.27
C ILE A 146 21.14 -10.08 5.30
N TYR A 147 20.30 -10.70 4.48
CA TYR A 147 19.41 -9.97 3.58
C TYR A 147 18.43 -9.06 4.33
N VAL A 148 17.83 -9.54 5.42
CA VAL A 148 16.92 -8.72 6.23
C VAL A 148 17.65 -7.50 6.82
N LEU A 149 18.88 -7.67 7.32
CA LEU A 149 19.67 -6.57 7.86
C LEU A 149 20.06 -5.55 6.78
N LEU A 150 20.43 -6.05 5.60
CA LEU A 150 20.77 -5.21 4.45
C LEU A 150 19.57 -4.41 3.96
N ASP A 151 18.40 -5.06 3.89
CA ASP A 151 17.13 -4.43 3.52
C ASP A 151 16.76 -3.33 4.52
N LEU A 152 16.89 -3.62 5.82
CA LEU A 152 16.65 -2.64 6.89
C LEU A 152 17.64 -1.46 6.80
N ALA A 153 18.91 -1.72 6.51
CA ALA A 153 19.93 -0.69 6.35
C ALA A 153 19.66 0.22 5.15
N ILE A 154 19.28 -0.34 4.00
CA ILE A 154 18.88 0.43 2.81
C ILE A 154 17.65 1.29 3.13
N CYS A 155 16.63 0.70 3.75
CA CYS A 155 15.41 1.40 4.14
C CYS A 155 15.73 2.57 5.09
N GLY A 156 16.51 2.32 6.15
CA GLY A 156 16.95 3.35 7.08
C GLY A 156 17.76 4.46 6.41
N TYR A 157 18.62 4.11 5.45
CA TYR A 157 19.41 5.08 4.70
C TYR A 157 18.54 5.95 3.78
N MET A 158 17.47 5.40 3.18
CA MET A 158 16.50 6.18 2.38
C MET A 158 15.84 7.31 3.17
N PHE A 159 15.41 7.00 4.41
CA PHE A 159 14.82 7.97 5.31
C PHE A 159 15.86 8.96 5.83
N TYR A 160 17.04 8.47 6.21
CA TYR A 160 18.12 9.32 6.69
C TYR A 160 18.57 10.33 5.63
N TYR A 161 18.75 9.91 4.36
CA TYR A 161 19.27 10.73 3.27
C TYR A 161 18.44 12.00 3.00
N PHE A 162 17.15 11.99 3.33
CA PHE A 162 16.29 13.17 3.23
C PHE A 162 16.87 14.37 3.98
N PHE A 163 17.37 14.18 5.21
CA PHE A 163 17.83 15.29 6.05
C PHE A 163 19.14 15.93 5.55
N PRO A 164 20.21 15.16 5.21
CA PRO A 164 21.41 15.71 4.59
C PRO A 164 21.12 16.39 3.24
N ALA A 165 20.27 15.80 2.40
CA ALA A 165 19.92 16.38 1.11
C ALA A 165 19.20 17.73 1.29
N HIS A 166 18.22 17.77 2.20
CA HIS A 166 17.48 18.99 2.54
C HIS A 166 18.40 20.09 3.09
N HIS A 167 19.34 19.73 3.99
CA HIS A 167 20.33 20.68 4.51
C HIS A 167 21.18 21.29 3.41
N ARG A 168 21.74 20.44 2.54
CA ARG A 168 22.64 20.87 1.48
C ARG A 168 21.95 21.76 0.46
N PHE A 169 20.68 21.49 0.15
CA PHE A 169 19.93 22.25 -0.83
C PHE A 169 19.50 23.65 -0.32
N TYR A 170 18.93 23.73 0.90
CA TYR A 170 18.41 25.01 1.41
C TYR A 170 19.42 25.87 2.18
N GLY A 171 20.58 25.31 2.56
CA GLY A 171 21.71 26.06 3.13
C GLY A 171 21.44 26.75 4.47
N GLY A 172 20.44 26.28 5.23
CA GLY A 172 20.10 26.81 6.57
C GLY A 172 20.99 26.26 7.69
N THR A 173 20.81 26.75 8.92
CA THR A 173 21.49 26.16 10.10
C THR A 173 21.02 24.72 10.34
N ARG A 174 21.92 23.82 10.75
CA ARG A 174 21.63 22.37 10.87
C ARG A 174 20.36 22.08 11.69
N THR A 175 20.17 22.78 12.81
CA THR A 175 19.01 22.58 13.70
C THR A 175 17.70 23.07 13.09
N ALA A 176 17.70 24.25 12.46
CA ALA A 176 16.52 24.77 11.79
C ALA A 176 16.13 23.91 10.58
N THR A 177 17.12 23.38 9.87
CA THR A 177 16.89 22.42 8.78
C THR A 177 16.26 21.13 9.29
N ILE A 178 16.77 20.55 10.38
CA ILE A 178 16.24 19.29 10.92
C ILE A 178 14.80 19.48 11.38
N LEU A 179 14.50 20.54 12.13
CA LEU A 179 13.14 20.78 12.63
C LEU A 179 12.14 21.03 11.50
N LYS A 180 12.48 21.90 10.55
CA LYS A 180 11.63 22.16 9.38
C LYS A 180 11.49 20.91 8.50
N GLY A 181 12.61 20.21 8.28
CA GLY A 181 12.65 18.96 7.52
C GLY A 181 11.78 17.89 8.16
N LEU A 182 11.80 17.74 9.49
CA LEU A 182 10.96 16.78 10.20
C LEU A 182 9.47 17.13 10.07
N CYS A 183 9.10 18.41 10.24
CA CYS A 183 7.72 18.86 10.05
C CYS A 183 7.24 18.60 8.62
N MET A 184 8.06 18.94 7.62
CA MET A 184 7.78 18.63 6.22
C MET A 184 7.69 17.12 5.98
N LEU A 185 8.56 16.32 6.58
CA LEU A 185 8.56 14.86 6.41
C LEU A 185 7.29 14.23 6.99
N VAL A 186 6.84 14.67 8.16
CA VAL A 186 5.59 14.19 8.79
C VAL A 186 4.39 14.54 7.92
N LEU A 187 4.29 15.79 7.47
CA LEU A 187 3.18 16.23 6.62
C LEU A 187 3.18 15.51 5.27
N ASN A 188 4.36 15.35 4.65
CA ASN A 188 4.50 14.55 3.43
C ASN A 188 4.14 13.08 3.69
N SER A 189 4.56 12.49 4.80
CA SER A 189 4.19 11.10 5.14
C SER A 189 2.67 10.92 5.29
N PHE A 190 1.97 11.93 5.84
CA PHE A 190 0.52 11.94 5.91
C PHE A 190 -0.13 11.94 4.52
N PHE A 191 0.29 12.84 3.62
CA PHE A 191 -0.24 12.87 2.25
C PHE A 191 0.11 11.63 1.44
N ALA A 192 1.33 11.11 1.60
CA ALA A 192 1.75 9.85 1.02
C ALA A 192 0.87 8.70 1.52
N GLY A 193 0.53 8.67 2.81
CA GLY A 193 -0.38 7.69 3.40
C GLY A 193 -1.78 7.73 2.78
N ILE A 194 -2.34 8.93 2.55
CA ILE A 194 -3.64 9.08 1.87
C ILE A 194 -3.56 8.54 0.43
N ILE A 195 -2.54 8.91 -0.33
CA ILE A 195 -2.38 8.44 -1.72
C ILE A 195 -2.19 6.92 -1.77
N MET A 196 -1.39 6.37 -0.85
CA MET A 196 -1.19 4.93 -0.73
C MET A 196 -2.50 4.22 -0.37
N LEU A 197 -3.31 4.76 0.54
CA LEU A 197 -4.61 4.18 0.87
C LEU A 197 -5.55 4.16 -0.34
N LEU A 198 -5.65 5.27 -1.07
CA LEU A 198 -6.45 5.35 -2.30
C LEU A 198 -5.96 4.34 -3.34
N PHE A 199 -4.64 4.18 -3.47
CA PHE A 199 -4.04 3.23 -4.38
C PHE A 199 -4.29 1.76 -3.97
N MET A 200 -4.27 1.46 -2.67
CA MET A 200 -4.64 0.14 -2.14
C MET A 200 -6.10 -0.19 -2.47
N ILE A 201 -7.03 0.75 -2.25
CA ILE A 201 -8.44 0.60 -2.59
C ILE A 201 -8.60 0.36 -4.09
N TYR A 202 -7.98 1.21 -4.92
CA TYR A 202 -7.99 1.07 -6.38
C TYR A 202 -7.51 -0.31 -6.83
N THR A 203 -6.40 -0.77 -6.27
CA THR A 203 -5.81 -2.07 -6.62
C THR A 203 -6.73 -3.19 -6.21
N PHE A 204 -7.27 -3.17 -4.99
CA PHE A 204 -8.20 -4.20 -4.51
C PHE A 204 -9.43 -4.33 -5.42
N ILE A 205 -10.00 -3.21 -5.86
CA ILE A 205 -11.17 -3.19 -6.76
C ILE A 205 -10.83 -3.76 -8.14
N ASN A 206 -9.58 -3.62 -8.58
CA ASN A 206 -9.14 -4.03 -9.91
C ASN A 206 -8.49 -5.43 -9.92
N ILE A 207 -8.44 -6.14 -8.78
CA ILE A 207 -8.06 -7.55 -8.74
C ILE A 207 -9.18 -8.35 -9.41
N LYS A 208 -8.79 -9.13 -10.43
CA LYS A 208 -9.65 -10.09 -11.12
C LYS A 208 -9.36 -11.48 -10.60
#